data_AF-A0A3D6BPD5-F1
#
_entry.id   AF-A0A3D6BPD5-F1
#
_cell.length_a   1.000
_cell.length_b   1.000
_cell.length_c   1.000
_cell.angle_alpha   90.00
_cell.angle_beta   90.00
_cell.angle_gamma   90.00
#
_symmetry.space_group_name_H-M   'P 1'
#
loop_
_entity.id
_entity.type
_entity.pdbx_description
1 polymer ?
#
loop_
_entity_poly.entity_id
_entity_poly.type
_entity_poly.pdbx_seq_one_letter_code
_entity_poly.pdbx_strand_id
1 'polypeptide(L)'
;MKIPFSPPYINQDVIQEVNSALESGWITTGPKVKLLEELVCEYTLAPNTLCVNSATSGLMLALKWYGIGSGDEVIIPAYTYAAT
;
A
#
# COMPACT_ATOMS: atom_id res chain seq x y z
N MET A 1 -8.48 8.82 -32.15
CA MET A 1 -7.43 8.18 -31.31
C MET A 1 -7.95 8.14 -29.88
N LYS A 2 -8.03 6.97 -29.23
CA LYS A 2 -8.44 6.86 -27.83
C LYS A 2 -7.18 6.90 -26.95
N ILE A 3 -7.00 7.97 -26.18
CA ILE A 3 -5.89 8.09 -25.22
C ILE A 3 -6.45 7.74 -23.83
N PRO A 4 -6.08 6.60 -23.22
CA PRO A 4 -6.51 6.26 -21.87
C PRO A 4 -5.88 7.18 -20.83
N PHE A 5 -6.58 7.48 -19.74
CA PHE A 5 -6.12 8.43 -18.72
C PHE A 5 -5.00 7.88 -17.83
N SER A 6 -5.12 6.64 -17.35
CA SER A 6 -4.14 6.01 -16.45
C SER A 6 -4.20 4.47 -16.55
N PRO A 7 -3.73 3.87 -17.65
CA PRO A 7 -3.56 2.42 -17.71
C PRO A 7 -2.37 1.99 -16.83
N PRO A 8 -2.38 0.76 -16.27
CA PRO A 8 -1.23 0.25 -15.52
C PRO A 8 -0.01 0.09 -16.44
N TYR A 9 1.17 0.42 -15.94
CA TYR A 9 2.44 0.15 -16.61
C TYR A 9 3.00 -1.18 -16.10
N ILE A 10 3.03 -2.19 -16.95
CA ILE A 10 3.56 -3.53 -16.66
C ILE A 10 4.66 -3.83 -17.66
N ASN A 11 5.88 -4.08 -17.18
CA ASN A 11 7.04 -4.45 -17.99
C ASN A 11 7.54 -5.85 -17.62
N GLN A 12 8.65 -6.29 -18.24
CA GLN A 12 9.20 -7.62 -18.01
C GLN A 12 9.70 -7.82 -16.58
N ASP A 13 10.22 -6.78 -15.93
CA ASP A 13 10.72 -6.83 -14.55
C ASP A 13 9.57 -7.15 -13.58
N VAL A 14 8.41 -6.50 -13.74
CA VAL A 14 7.21 -6.79 -12.95
C VAL A 14 6.77 -8.24 -13.12
N ILE A 15 6.77 -8.75 -14.36
CA ILE A 15 6.37 -10.14 -14.66
C ILE A 15 7.34 -11.13 -14.01
N GLN A 16 8.65 -10.88 -14.12
CA GLN A 16 9.67 -11.73 -13.52
C GLN A 16 9.58 -11.76 -11.99
N GLU A 17 9.35 -10.61 -11.36
CA GLU A 17 9.28 -10.52 -9.90
C GLU A 17 8.07 -11.27 -9.33
N VAL A 18 6.92 -11.20 -10.03
CA VAL A 18 5.72 -11.98 -9.71
C VAL A 18 5.96 -13.48 -9.91
N ASN A 19 6.55 -13.89 -11.02
CA ASN A 19 6.85 -15.31 -11.27
C ASN A 19 7.80 -15.87 -10.20
N SER A 20 8.83 -15.11 -9.83
CA SER A 20 9.74 -15.47 -8.72
C SER A 20 9.00 -15.67 -7.40
N ALA A 21 7.94 -14.89 -7.11
CA ALA A 21 7.09 -15.11 -5.94
C ALA A 21 6.32 -16.43 -6.03
N LEU A 22 5.71 -16.71 -7.18
CA LEU A 22 4.96 -17.94 -7.44
C LEU A 22 5.85 -19.20 -7.31
N GLU A 23 7.08 -19.13 -7.81
CA GLU A 23 8.04 -20.24 -7.78
C GLU A 23 8.69 -20.45 -6.40
N SER A 24 8.67 -19.42 -5.52
CA SER A 24 9.27 -19.48 -4.18
C SER A 24 8.52 -20.36 -3.17
N GLY A 25 7.27 -20.72 -3.47
CA GLY A 25 6.36 -21.38 -2.52
C GLY A 25 5.72 -20.43 -1.49
N TRP A 26 6.06 -19.14 -1.50
CA TRP A 26 5.48 -18.11 -0.62
C TRP A 26 4.59 -17.14 -1.39
N ILE A 27 3.31 -17.49 -1.52
CA ILE A 27 2.33 -16.76 -2.35
C ILE A 27 1.48 -15.71 -1.59
N THR A 28 1.69 -15.58 -0.29
CA THR A 28 1.04 -14.59 0.58
C THR A 28 2.10 -13.76 1.32
N THR A 29 1.74 -13.09 2.41
CA THR A 29 2.68 -12.32 3.24
C THR A 29 3.94 -13.12 3.55
N GLY A 30 5.10 -12.57 3.20
CA GLY A 30 6.38 -13.27 3.22
C GLY A 30 7.57 -12.36 2.89
N PRO A 31 8.71 -12.95 2.48
CA PRO A 31 9.96 -12.21 2.31
C PRO A 31 9.87 -11.02 1.34
N LYS A 32 9.11 -11.14 0.25
CA LYS A 32 8.93 -10.04 -0.72
C LYS A 32 8.14 -8.86 -0.16
N VAL A 33 7.18 -9.12 0.75
CA VAL A 33 6.48 -8.04 1.47
C VAL A 33 7.44 -7.32 2.40
N LYS A 34 8.30 -8.08 3.12
CA LYS A 34 9.31 -7.48 4.00
C LYS A 34 10.31 -6.62 3.23
N LEU A 35 10.76 -7.10 2.07
CA LEU A 35 11.62 -6.34 1.16
C LEU A 35 10.93 -5.05 0.69
N LEU A 36 9.64 -5.11 0.34
CA LEU A 36 8.90 -3.90 -0.05
C LEU A 36 8.82 -2.89 1.10
N GLU A 37 8.57 -3.34 2.33
CA GLU A 37 8.58 -2.44 3.51
C GLU A 37 9.94 -1.76 3.72
N GLU A 38 11.03 -2.51 3.56
CA GLU A 38 12.40 -1.98 3.67
C GLU A 38 12.70 -0.94 2.58
N LEU A 39 12.37 -1.26 1.32
CA LEU A 39 12.55 -0.34 0.19
C LEU A 39 11.71 0.93 0.34
N VAL A 40 10.48 0.83 0.87
CA VAL A 40 9.64 2.00 1.12
C VAL A 40 10.18 2.83 2.29
N CYS A 41 10.70 2.22 3.35
CA CYS A 41 11.39 2.97 4.41
C CYS A 41 12.59 3.74 3.86
N GLU A 42 13.41 3.11 3.02
CA GLU A 42 14.55 3.76 2.36
C GLU A 42 14.09 4.93 1.46
N TYR A 43 13.05 4.71 0.66
CA TYR A 43 12.54 5.72 -0.28
C TYR A 43 11.88 6.92 0.42
N THR A 44 11.10 6.67 1.46
CA THR A 44 10.30 7.69 2.16
C THR A 44 11.01 8.32 3.35
N LEU A 45 12.14 7.73 3.78
CA LEU A 45 12.85 8.05 5.03
C LEU A 45 12.00 7.82 6.29
N ALA A 46 10.89 7.09 6.19
CA ALA A 46 10.09 6.71 7.35
C ALA A 46 10.84 5.67 8.20
N PRO A 47 10.76 5.75 9.54
CA PRO A 47 11.44 4.78 10.40
C PRO A 47 10.83 3.38 10.31
N ASN A 48 9.56 3.27 9.93
CA ASN A 48 8.84 2.00 9.78
C ASN A 48 7.80 2.11 8.65
N THR A 49 7.58 1.00 7.95
CA THR A 49 6.51 0.83 6.96
C THR A 49 5.78 -0.48 7.25
N LEU A 50 4.46 -0.48 7.08
CA LEU A 50 3.62 -1.68 7.12
C LEU A 50 2.88 -1.83 5.81
N CYS A 51 3.12 -2.93 5.10
CA CYS A 51 2.39 -3.23 3.87
C CYS A 51 0.98 -3.76 4.18
N VAL A 52 -0.01 -3.24 3.46
CA VAL A 52 -1.43 -3.59 3.59
C VAL A 52 -2.07 -3.71 2.21
N ASN A 53 -3.26 -4.33 2.14
CA ASN A 53 -3.94 -4.61 0.87
C ASN A 53 -4.56 -3.38 0.17
N SER A 54 -4.65 -2.23 0.85
CA SER A 54 -5.18 -0.98 0.30
C SER A 54 -4.85 0.21 1.21
N ALA A 55 -4.87 1.42 0.66
CA ALA A 55 -4.73 2.65 1.45
C ALA A 55 -5.86 2.79 2.51
N THR A 56 -7.09 2.38 2.19
CA THR A 56 -8.22 2.36 3.13
C THR A 56 -7.90 1.52 4.37
N SER A 57 -7.39 0.30 4.19
CA SER A 57 -6.96 -0.56 5.31
C SER A 57 -5.86 0.10 6.14
N GLY A 58 -4.91 0.79 5.48
CA GLY A 58 -3.84 1.52 6.16
C GLY A 58 -4.36 2.65 7.04
N LEU A 59 -5.25 3.50 6.52
CA LEU A 59 -5.87 4.59 7.26
C LEU A 59 -6.75 4.07 8.41
N MET A 60 -7.54 3.02 8.18
CA MET A 60 -8.34 2.38 9.24
C MET A 60 -7.47 1.83 10.37
N LEU A 61 -6.33 1.20 10.05
CA LEU A 61 -5.39 0.73 11.05
C LEU A 61 -4.73 1.88 11.81
N ALA A 62 -4.40 2.98 11.13
CA ALA A 62 -3.84 4.17 11.76
C ALA A 62 -4.83 4.80 12.77
N LEU A 63 -6.09 5.02 12.37
CA LEU A 63 -7.12 5.55 13.28
C LEU A 63 -7.35 4.63 14.47
N LYS A 64 -7.40 3.31 14.24
CA LYS A 64 -7.54 2.31 15.30
C LYS A 64 -6.33 2.32 16.24
N TRP A 65 -5.11 2.48 15.71
CA TRP A 65 -3.88 2.57 16.51
C TRP A 65 -3.87 3.79 17.41
N TYR A 66 -4.36 4.94 16.93
CA TYR A 66 -4.53 6.15 17.72
C TYR A 66 -5.70 6.10 18.71
N GLY A 67 -6.48 5.01 18.72
CA GLY A 67 -7.59 4.82 19.65
C GLY A 67 -8.84 5.63 19.32
N ILE A 68 -8.96 6.14 18.08
CA ILE A 68 -10.12 6.93 17.64
C ILE A 68 -11.40 6.08 17.72
N GLY A 69 -12.45 6.65 18.29
CA GLY A 69 -13.71 5.98 18.55
C GLY A 69 -14.92 6.91 18.57
N SER A 70 -15.98 6.43 19.22
CA SER A 70 -17.25 7.15 19.29
C SER A 70 -17.09 8.44 20.08
N GLY A 71 -17.45 9.57 19.45
CA GLY A 71 -17.39 10.90 20.06
C GLY A 71 -16.14 11.70 19.72
N ASP A 72 -15.14 11.09 19.08
CA ASP A 72 -13.96 11.79 18.59
C ASP A 72 -14.24 12.51 17.26
N GLU A 73 -13.52 13.61 17.02
CA GLU A 73 -13.57 14.37 15.77
C GLU A 73 -12.33 14.09 14.92
N VAL A 74 -12.52 13.87 13.61
CA VAL A 74 -11.44 13.72 12.62
C VAL A 74 -11.63 14.76 11.53
N ILE A 75 -10.69 15.70 11.43
CA ILE A 75 -10.74 16.78 10.44
C ILE A 75 -10.21 16.25 9.11
N ILE A 76 -10.99 16.42 8.04
CA ILE A 76 -10.61 16.08 6.66
C ILE A 76 -10.85 17.25 5.71
N PRO A 77 -10.14 17.32 4.57
CA PRO A 77 -10.44 18.31 3.54
C PRO A 77 -11.83 18.09 2.94
N ALA A 78 -12.53 19.19 2.60
CA ALA A 78 -13.82 19.10 1.93
C ALA A 78 -13.74 18.48 0.51
N TYR A 79 -12.56 18.54 -0.12
CA TYR A 79 -12.31 17.96 -1.43
C TYR A 79 -11.14 16.97 -1.36
N THR A 80 -11.50 15.69 -1.22
CA THR A 80 -10.58 14.54 -1.22
C THR A 80 -11.31 13.33 -1.80
N TYR A 81 -10.64 12.19 -1.93
CA TYR A 81 -11.29 10.94 -2.29
C TYR A 81 -12.02 10.34 -1.08
N ALA A 82 -13.15 9.66 -1.30
CA ALA A 82 -14.04 9.16 -0.25
C ALA A 82 -13.41 8.15 0.74
N ALA A 83 -12.21 7.63 0.43
CA ALA A 83 -11.49 6.72 1.32
C ALA A 83 -10.69 7.44 2.42
N THR A 84 -10.49 8.75 2.30
CA THR A 84 -9.87 9.62 3.33
C THR A 84 -10.96 10.17 4.23
#